data_AF-A0A1Q2MDM8-F1
#
_entry.id   AF-A0A1Q2MDM8-F1
#
_cell.length_a   1.000
_cell.length_b   1.000
_cell.length_c   1.000
_cell.angle_alpha   90.00
_cell.angle_beta   90.00
_cell.angle_gamma   90.00
#
_symmetry.space_group_name_H-M   'P 1'
#
loop_
_entity.id
_entity.type
_entity.pdbx_description
1 polymer ?
#
loop_
_entity_poly.entity_id
_entity_poly.type
_entity_poly.pdbx_seq_one_letter_code
_entity_poly.pdbx_strand_id
1 'polypeptide(L)'
;MDFKEEKIQRTFKCPKCGSNKLGYQNYVKSLTPVNINNEGHIHYGESVIDHDDQIPAEYGYICQHCESKLTHAGEWLETESELIHYLNLSQEQLDREQKQFEVYIEEQAQEQKDRDEERHLCYEECCS
;
A
#
# COMPACT_ATOMS: atom_id res chain seq x y z
N MET A 1 -19.71 -26.98 -20.56
CA MET A 1 -19.99 -25.55 -20.37
C MET A 1 -18.76 -24.97 -19.72
N ASP A 2 -17.84 -24.46 -20.52
CA ASP A 2 -16.62 -23.83 -20.03
C ASP A 2 -16.99 -22.44 -19.48
N PHE A 3 -17.04 -22.32 -18.16
CA PHE A 3 -17.08 -21.03 -17.50
C PHE A 3 -15.69 -20.40 -17.68
N LYS A 4 -15.52 -19.60 -18.72
CA LYS A 4 -14.44 -18.62 -18.74
C LYS A 4 -14.79 -17.60 -17.67
N GLU A 5 -14.21 -17.76 -16.48
CA GLU A 5 -14.11 -16.67 -15.51
C GLU A 5 -13.32 -15.56 -16.20
N GLU A 6 -14.03 -14.57 -16.74
CA GLU A 6 -13.42 -13.31 -17.14
C GLU A 6 -12.86 -12.69 -15.85
N LYS A 7 -11.55 -12.86 -15.63
CA LYS A 7 -10.81 -12.09 -14.64
C LYS A 7 -10.87 -10.62 -15.04
N ILE A 8 -11.92 -9.93 -14.62
CA ILE A 8 -12.01 -8.47 -14.74
C ILE A 8 -11.04 -7.89 -13.71
N GLN A 9 -9.77 -7.76 -14.09
CA GLN A 9 -8.85 -6.97 -13.28
C GLN A 9 -9.21 -5.50 -13.43
N ARG A 10 -9.44 -4.87 -12.28
CA ARG A 10 -9.85 -3.47 -12.21
C ARG A 10 -8.68 -2.58 -12.62
N THR A 11 -8.96 -1.58 -13.44
CA THR A 11 -8.00 -0.53 -13.75
C THR A 11 -7.60 0.18 -12.46
N PHE A 12 -6.30 0.34 -12.23
CA PHE A 12 -5.79 1.11 -11.09
C PHE A 12 -6.46 2.49 -11.03
N LYS A 13 -6.85 2.88 -9.81
CA LYS A 13 -7.27 4.24 -9.48
C LYS A 13 -6.62 4.65 -8.17
N CYS A 14 -5.89 5.76 -8.20
CA CYS A 14 -5.27 6.33 -7.03
C CYS A 14 -6.35 6.78 -6.02
N PRO A 15 -6.30 6.32 -4.76
CA PRO A 15 -7.27 6.73 -3.74
C PRO A 15 -7.14 8.21 -3.35
N LYS A 16 -5.97 8.84 -3.53
CA LYS A 16 -5.75 10.25 -3.18
C LYS A 16 -6.21 11.24 -4.25
N CYS A 17 -5.91 10.97 -5.53
CA CYS A 17 -6.18 11.92 -6.62
C CYS A 17 -7.08 11.39 -7.75
N GLY A 18 -7.50 10.13 -7.71
CA GLY A 18 -8.36 9.51 -8.72
C GLY A 18 -7.67 9.18 -10.06
N SER A 19 -6.39 9.54 -10.21
CA SER A 19 -5.60 9.21 -11.41
C SER A 19 -5.48 7.71 -11.61
N ASN A 20 -5.43 7.28 -12.87
CA ASN A 20 -5.16 5.91 -13.28
C ASN A 20 -3.70 5.66 -13.69
N LYS A 21 -2.82 6.65 -13.49
CA LYS A 21 -1.39 6.53 -13.83
C LYS A 21 -0.63 5.85 -12.71
N LEU A 22 -0.22 4.60 -12.95
CA LEU A 22 0.57 3.79 -12.05
C LEU A 22 2.04 3.84 -12.47
N GLY A 23 2.93 3.99 -11.49
CA GLY A 23 4.36 3.89 -11.66
C GLY A 23 4.94 2.94 -10.64
N TYR A 24 6.12 2.41 -10.95
CA TYR A 24 6.95 1.71 -9.99
C TYR A 24 8.20 2.54 -9.73
N GLN A 25 8.47 2.81 -8.46
CA GLN A 25 9.67 3.52 -8.02
C GLN A 25 10.73 2.49 -7.60
N ASN A 26 11.93 2.65 -8.13
CA ASN A 26 13.12 1.90 -7.71
C ASN A 26 14.00 2.72 -6.75
N TYR A 27 15.04 2.07 -6.22
CA TYR A 27 15.96 2.53 -5.16
C TYR A 27 16.62 3.92 -5.37
N VAL A 28 16.69 4.36 -6.62
CA VAL A 28 16.95 5.75 -7.02
C VAL A 28 15.67 6.21 -7.70
N LYS A 29 15.23 7.45 -7.46
CA LYS A 29 14.01 8.09 -8.00
C LYS A 29 13.96 7.94 -9.54
N SER A 30 13.58 6.75 -9.96
CA SER A 30 13.62 6.23 -11.32
C SER A 30 12.26 5.62 -11.47
N LEU A 31 11.40 6.36 -12.16
CA LEU A 31 10.02 5.99 -12.32
C LEU A 31 9.89 5.18 -13.59
N THR A 32 9.42 3.96 -13.42
CA THR A 32 9.09 3.08 -14.53
C THR A 32 7.56 3.11 -14.70
N PRO A 33 7.03 3.61 -15.83
CA PRO A 33 5.60 3.56 -16.10
C PRO A 33 5.09 2.14 -16.11
N VAL A 34 3.95 1.91 -15.48
CA VAL A 34 3.32 0.59 -15.40
C VAL A 34 2.02 0.62 -16.17
N ASN A 35 1.94 -0.17 -17.24
CA ASN A 35 0.74 -0.35 -18.04
C ASN A 35 0.14 -1.73 -17.74
N ILE A 36 -1.13 -1.75 -17.38
CA ILE A 36 -1.87 -2.99 -17.12
C ILE A 36 -2.82 -3.20 -18.31
N ASN A 37 -2.64 -4.30 -19.04
CA ASN A 37 -3.50 -4.60 -20.18
C ASN A 37 -4.85 -5.18 -19.71
N ASN A 38 -5.81 -5.36 -20.63
CA ASN A 38 -7.15 -5.90 -20.31
C ASN A 38 -7.12 -7.36 -19.81
N GLU A 39 -5.99 -8.05 -19.96
CA GLU A 39 -5.78 -9.43 -19.49
C GLU A 39 -5.11 -9.48 -18.11
N GLY A 40 -4.72 -8.33 -17.57
CA GLY A 40 -4.05 -8.22 -16.29
C GLY A 40 -2.54 -8.40 -16.31
N HIS A 41 -1.93 -8.48 -17.49
CA HIS A 41 -0.49 -8.53 -17.62
C HIS A 41 0.12 -7.15 -17.40
N ILE A 42 1.15 -7.11 -16.55
CA ILE A 42 1.90 -5.91 -16.23
C ILE A 42 3.00 -5.71 -17.27
N HIS A 43 3.02 -4.52 -17.88
CA HIS A 43 4.05 -4.09 -18.81
C HIS A 43 4.77 -2.87 -18.25
N TYR A 44 6.08 -3.00 -18.09
CA TYR A 44 6.96 -1.93 -17.64
C TYR A 44 7.46 -1.13 -18.85
N GLY A 45 7.22 0.19 -18.83
CA GLY A 45 7.71 1.12 -19.84
C GLY A 45 9.20 1.46 -19.66
N GLU A 46 9.71 2.38 -20.50
CA GLU A 46 11.06 2.89 -20.31
C GLU A 46 11.18 3.68 -19.01
N SER A 47 12.22 3.37 -18.23
CA SER A 47 12.51 4.09 -16.98
C SER A 47 12.93 5.51 -17.28
N VAL A 48 12.34 6.45 -16.55
CA VAL A 48 12.74 7.86 -16.57
C VAL A 48 13.48 8.16 -15.27
N ILE A 49 14.72 8.64 -15.38
CA ILE A 49 15.49 9.11 -14.23
C ILE A 49 14.94 10.47 -13.84
N ASP A 50 14.41 10.58 -12.62
CA ASP A 50 14.05 11.87 -12.04
C ASP A 50 15.36 12.58 -11.61
N HIS A 51 15.46 13.87 -11.91
CA HIS A 51 16.62 14.71 -11.58
C HIS A 51 16.46 15.41 -10.23
N ASP A 52 15.40 15.09 -9.48
CA ASP A 52 15.14 15.64 -8.17
C ASP A 52 16.08 15.01 -7.12
N ASP A 53 16.90 15.84 -6.46
CA ASP A 53 17.97 15.44 -5.52
C ASP A 53 17.46 14.86 -4.18
N GLN A 54 16.15 14.65 -4.04
CA GLN A 54 15.61 13.95 -2.88
C GLN A 54 15.79 12.45 -3.10
N ILE A 55 16.51 11.78 -2.19
CA ILE A 55 16.70 10.34 -2.22
C ILE A 55 15.56 9.68 -1.42
N PRO A 56 14.46 9.21 -2.02
CA PRO A 56 13.62 8.23 -1.36
C PRO A 56 14.33 6.88 -1.50
N ALA A 57 14.88 6.37 -0.41
CA ALA A 57 15.52 5.05 -0.32
C ALA A 57 14.47 3.91 -0.28
N GLU A 58 13.41 4.02 -1.07
CA GLU A 58 12.22 3.19 -0.91
C GLU A 58 11.66 2.78 -2.27
N TYR A 59 11.45 1.48 -2.44
CA TYR A 59 10.87 0.88 -3.65
C TYR A 59 9.37 0.64 -3.47
N GLY A 60 8.62 0.54 -4.56
CA GLY A 60 7.20 0.19 -4.53
C GLY A 60 6.33 0.91 -5.56
N TYR A 61 5.05 0.57 -5.58
CA TYR A 61 4.09 1.16 -6.50
C TYR A 61 3.64 2.54 -6.04
N ILE A 62 3.59 3.50 -6.97
CA ILE A 62 3.19 4.88 -6.72
C ILE A 62 2.19 5.37 -7.76
N CYS A 63 1.40 6.38 -7.40
CA CYS A 63 0.68 7.15 -8.40
C CYS A 63 1.64 8.11 -9.11
N GLN A 64 1.76 8.05 -10.44
CA GLN A 64 2.64 8.97 -11.18
C GLN A 64 2.15 10.42 -11.18
N HIS A 65 0.90 10.67 -10.78
CA HIS A 65 0.32 12.01 -10.85
C HIS A 65 0.52 12.79 -9.55
N CYS A 66 0.30 12.16 -8.40
CA CYS A 66 0.45 12.80 -7.09
C CYS A 66 1.58 12.20 -6.25
N GLU A 67 2.38 11.30 -6.84
CA GLU A 67 3.55 10.64 -6.25
C GLU A 67 3.27 9.88 -4.94
N SER A 68 1.99 9.69 -4.62
CA SER A 68 1.61 8.97 -3.42
C SER A 68 1.88 7.50 -3.60
N LYS A 69 2.60 6.92 -2.63
CA LYS A 69 2.73 5.48 -2.51
C LYS A 69 1.39 4.79 -2.40
N LEU A 70 1.32 3.63 -3.04
CA LEU A 70 0.16 2.76 -2.94
C LEU A 70 0.31 1.90 -1.70
N THR A 71 -0.68 1.99 -0.83
CA THR A 71 -0.70 1.29 0.45
C THR A 71 -2.05 0.61 0.63
N HIS A 72 -2.05 -0.55 1.28
CA HIS A 72 -3.27 -1.27 1.62
C HIS A 72 -3.10 -1.94 2.99
N ALA A 73 -4.08 -1.79 3.88
CA ALA A 73 -4.05 -2.36 5.23
C ALA A 73 -2.74 -2.04 5.98
N GLY A 74 -2.26 -0.79 5.88
CA GLY A 74 -1.04 -0.32 6.55
C GLY A 74 0.28 -0.63 5.83
N GLU A 75 0.26 -1.57 4.89
CA GLU A 75 1.45 -2.03 4.18
C GLU A 75 1.64 -1.30 2.85
N TRP A 76 2.89 -1.18 2.42
CA TRP A 76 3.23 -0.69 1.08
C TRP A 76 3.12 -1.83 0.08
N LEU A 77 2.56 -1.55 -1.10
CA LEU A 77 2.58 -2.53 -2.18
C LEU A 77 3.93 -2.43 -2.90
N GLU A 78 4.77 -3.43 -2.68
CA GLU A 78 6.16 -3.44 -3.16
C GLU A 78 6.36 -4.44 -4.30
N THR A 79 5.58 -5.52 -4.31
CA THR A 79 5.71 -6.62 -5.26
C THR A 79 4.54 -6.69 -6.23
N GLU A 80 4.81 -7.19 -7.42
CA GLU A 80 3.78 -7.41 -8.44
C GLU A 80 2.65 -8.33 -7.95
N SER A 81 2.98 -9.35 -7.15
CA SER A 81 1.98 -10.22 -6.52
C SER A 81 1.01 -9.46 -5.61
N GLU A 82 1.51 -8.52 -4.81
CA GLU A 82 0.69 -7.69 -3.91
C GLU A 82 -0.19 -6.74 -4.71
N LEU A 83 0.34 -6.11 -5.76
CA LEU A 83 -0.44 -5.27 -6.65
C LEU A 83 -1.53 -6.05 -7.38
N ILE A 84 -1.20 -7.20 -7.96
CA ILE A 84 -2.16 -8.07 -8.64
C ILE A 84 -3.25 -8.52 -7.67
N HIS A 85 -2.87 -8.90 -6.46
CA HIS A 85 -3.82 -9.27 -5.42
C HIS A 85 -4.76 -8.10 -5.10
N TYR A 86 -4.20 -6.93 -4.79
CA TYR A 86 -4.94 -5.70 -4.50
C TYR A 86 -5.94 -5.33 -5.60
N LEU A 87 -5.54 -5.38 -6.88
CA LEU A 87 -6.41 -5.06 -8.02
C LEU A 87 -7.51 -6.10 -8.28
N ASN A 88 -7.34 -7.33 -7.77
CA ASN A 88 -8.33 -8.39 -7.86
C ASN A 88 -9.34 -8.40 -6.70
N LEU A 89 -9.08 -7.67 -5.62
CA LEU A 89 -10.02 -7.58 -4.51
C LEU A 89 -11.25 -6.76 -4.91
N SER A 90 -12.42 -7.25 -4.49
CA SER A 90 -13.65 -6.47 -4.52
C SER A 90 -13.59 -5.31 -3.52
N GLN A 91 -14.44 -4.30 -3.70
CA GLN A 91 -14.48 -3.16 -2.77
C GLN A 91 -14.83 -3.62 -1.35
N GLU A 92 -15.75 -4.57 -1.22
CA GLU A 92 -16.13 -5.12 0.08
C GLU A 92 -14.95 -5.83 0.78
N GLN A 93 -14.10 -6.53 0.03
CA GLN A 93 -12.90 -7.16 0.57
C GLN A 93 -11.87 -6.13 1.00
N LEU A 94 -11.61 -5.11 0.16
CA LEU A 94 -10.71 -4.01 0.51
C LEU A 94 -11.15 -3.31 1.81
N ASP A 95 -12.44 -3.00 1.92
CA ASP A 95 -13.00 -2.34 3.10
C ASP A 95 -12.93 -3.24 4.34
N ARG A 96 -13.09 -4.56 4.17
CA ARG A 96 -13.00 -5.54 5.26
C ARG A 96 -11.56 -5.63 5.80
N GLU A 97 -10.59 -5.80 4.91
CA GLU A 97 -9.18 -5.91 5.28
C GLU A 97 -8.68 -4.63 5.94
N GLN A 98 -9.08 -3.47 5.41
CA GLN A 98 -8.76 -2.17 5.99
C GLN A 98 -9.34 -2.02 7.42
N LYS A 99 -10.60 -2.41 7.65
CA LYS A 99 -11.20 -2.39 8.99
C LYS A 99 -10.52 -3.34 9.96
N GLN A 100 -10.13 -4.53 9.51
CA GLN A 100 -9.40 -5.48 10.35
C GLN A 100 -8.06 -4.90 10.79
N PHE A 101 -7.36 -4.21 9.89
CA PHE A 101 -6.13 -3.51 10.22
C PHE A 101 -6.36 -2.37 11.22
N GLU A 102 -7.41 -1.55 11.03
CA GLU A 102 -7.76 -0.47 11.96
C GLU A 102 -8.01 -0.98 13.39
N VAL A 103 -8.79 -2.07 13.53
CA VAL A 103 -9.03 -2.71 14.83
C VAL A 103 -7.72 -3.20 15.46
N TYR A 104 -6.86 -3.85 14.68
CA TYR A 104 -5.56 -4.33 15.17
C TYR A 104 -4.68 -3.18 15.69
N ILE A 105 -4.65 -2.05 14.99
CA ILE A 105 -3.88 -0.87 15.41
C ILE A 105 -4.46 -0.28 16.70
N GLU A 106 -5.78 -0.21 16.84
CA GLU A 106 -6.44 0.27 18.07
C GLU A 106 -6.14 -0.64 19.26
N GLU A 107 -6.19 -1.96 19.08
CA GLU A 107 -5.84 -2.94 20.12
C GLU A 107 -4.37 -2.79 20.56
N GLN A 108 -3.43 -2.69 19.61
CA GLN A 108 -2.02 -2.47 19.92
C GLN A 108 -1.77 -1.15 20.66
N ALA A 109 -2.48 -0.08 20.28
CA ALA A 109 -2.37 1.21 20.93
C ALA A 109 -2.91 1.17 22.37
N GLN A 110 -3.99 0.42 22.62
CA GLN A 110 -4.55 0.26 23.96
C GLN A 110 -3.62 -0.58 24.86
N GLU A 111 -3.12 -1.72 24.36
CA GLU A 111 -2.17 -2.55 25.11
C GLU A 111 -0.91 -1.76 25.50
N GLN A 112 -0.43 -0.88 24.61
CA GLN A 112 0.72 -0.03 24.91
C GLN A 112 0.40 0.97 26.04
N LYS A 113 -0.79 1.59 26.03
CA LYS A 113 -1.21 2.49 27.11
C LYS A 113 -1.32 1.75 28.43
N ASP A 114 -1.94 0.57 28.45
CA ASP A 114 -2.10 -0.24 29.65
C ASP A 114 -0.73 -0.60 30.26
N ARG A 115 0.25 -0.97 29.41
CA ARG A 115 1.65 -1.22 29.84
C ARG A 115 2.33 0.02 30.40
N ASP A 116 2.09 1.19 29.80
CA ASP A 116 2.69 2.44 30.25
C ASP A 116 2.06 2.94 31.57
N GLU A 117 0.76 2.73 31.77
CA GLU A 117 0.05 2.99 33.03
C GLU A 117 0.54 2.05 34.15
N GLU A 118 0.67 0.75 33.88
CA GLU A 118 1.23 -0.21 34.85
C GLU A 118 2.66 0.16 35.25
N ARG A 119 3.50 0.55 34.28
CA ARG A 119 4.86 1.04 34.56
C ARG A 119 4.85 2.29 35.43
N HIS A 120 3.92 3.22 35.19
CA HIS A 120 3.79 4.43 35.99
C HIS A 120 3.41 4.10 37.44
N LEU A 121 2.44 3.22 37.64
CA LEU A 121 2.02 2.77 38.97
C LEU A 121 3.18 2.10 39.73
N CYS A 122 3.93 1.21 39.07
CA CYS A 122 5.12 0.59 39.69
C CYS A 122 6.19 1.62 40.07
N TYR A 123 6.40 2.67 39.28
CA TYR A 123 7.37 3.73 39.58
C TYR A 123 6.93 4.55 40.80
N GLU A 124 5.65 4.90 40.90
CA GLU A 124 5.09 5.60 42.07
C GLU A 124 5.17 4.75 43.35
N GLU A 125 4.93 3.44 43.26
CA GLU A 125 5.03 2.54 44.42
C GLU A 125 6.48 2.27 44.87
N CYS A 126 7.47 2.33 43.97
CA CYS A 126 8.88 2.07 44.32
C CYS A 126 9.67 3.32 44.74
N CYS A 127 9.19 4.54 44.43
CA CYS A 127 9.83 5.80 44.78
C CYS A 127 9.12 6.59 45.89
N SER A 128 8.09 5.99 46.51
CA SER A 128 7.43 6.47 47.73
C SER A 128 8.01 5.82 48.98
#